data_AF-A0A851MUK2-F1
#
_entry.id   AF-A0A851MUK2-F1
#
_cell.length_a   1.000
_cell.length_b   1.000
_cell.length_c   1.000
_cell.angle_alpha   90.00
_cell.angle_beta   90.00
_cell.angle_gamma   90.00
#
_symmetry.space_group_name_H-M   'P 1'
#
loop_
_entity.id
_entity.type
_entity.pdbx_description
1 polymer ?
#
loop_
_entity_poly.entity_id
_entity_poly.type
_entity_poly.pdbx_seq_one_letter_code
_entity_poly.pdbx_strand_id
1 'polypeptide(L)'
;SRKEEKELEAEEVIPEKEEKSEPCVLCPPPRSRSYQPPQDLQDRLESLVREVFGPSLPQDWEQTPLQENRLKFRLLAGLAVELGHAVPNSQLHLMRCAGDVLSFYRTPVKDVTKFDELAAAELPPNLKI
;
A
#
# COMPACT_ATOMS: atom_id res chain seq x y z
N SER A 1 -53.42 -45.46 -49.00
CA SER A 1 -52.44 -44.40 -48.72
C SER A 1 -52.81 -43.77 -47.39
N ARG A 2 -52.31 -44.29 -46.27
CA ARG A 2 -51.00 -44.02 -45.63
C ARG A 2 -50.91 -42.59 -45.08
N LYS A 3 -51.34 -42.46 -43.82
CA LYS A 3 -50.72 -41.79 -42.66
C LYS A 3 -49.76 -40.62 -42.96
N GLU A 4 -50.07 -39.43 -42.44
CA GLU A 4 -49.05 -38.51 -41.90
C GLU A 4 -49.69 -37.59 -40.85
N GLU A 5 -49.61 -38.04 -39.60
CA GLU A 5 -49.63 -37.20 -38.41
C GLU A 5 -48.28 -36.48 -38.38
N LYS A 6 -48.26 -35.14 -38.36
CA LYS A 6 -47.03 -34.37 -38.15
C LYS A 6 -47.06 -33.75 -36.76
N GLU A 7 -46.62 -34.57 -35.83
CA GLU A 7 -46.23 -34.20 -34.47
C GLU A 7 -44.87 -33.49 -34.47
N LEU A 8 -44.78 -32.45 -33.64
CA LEU A 8 -43.64 -32.08 -32.79
C LEU A 8 -42.32 -31.68 -33.48
N GLU A 9 -41.93 -30.42 -33.26
CA GLU A 9 -40.64 -30.12 -32.63
C GLU A 9 -40.67 -28.67 -32.12
N ALA A 10 -40.83 -28.54 -30.81
CA ALA A 10 -40.63 -27.29 -30.10
C ALA A 10 -39.13 -26.98 -30.13
N GLU A 11 -38.76 -25.81 -30.65
CA GLU A 11 -37.40 -25.29 -30.52
C GLU A 11 -37.07 -25.18 -29.03
N GLU A 12 -36.21 -26.09 -28.58
CA GLU A 12 -35.57 -26.04 -27.28
C GLU A 12 -34.59 -24.86 -27.30
N VAL A 13 -35.05 -23.71 -26.80
CA VAL A 13 -34.19 -22.57 -26.51
C VAL A 13 -33.21 -23.00 -25.43
N ILE A 14 -31.99 -23.33 -25.85
CA ILE A 14 -30.86 -23.56 -24.95
C ILE A 14 -30.61 -22.22 -24.23
N PRO A 15 -30.75 -22.13 -22.90
CA PRO A 15 -30.37 -20.92 -22.19
C PRO A 15 -28.85 -20.81 -22.27
N GLU A 16 -28.37 -19.75 -22.92
CA GLU A 16 -26.98 -19.33 -22.86
C GLU A 16 -26.60 -19.22 -21.38
N LYS A 17 -25.81 -20.18 -20.90
CA LYS A 17 -25.14 -20.06 -19.62
C LYS A 17 -24.29 -18.80 -19.72
N GLU A 18 -24.71 -17.74 -19.04
CA GLU A 18 -23.83 -16.65 -18.66
C GLU A 18 -22.64 -17.29 -17.94
N GLU A 19 -21.52 -17.45 -18.66
CA GLU A 19 -20.24 -17.75 -18.06
C GLU A 19 -19.90 -16.56 -17.17
N LYS A 20 -20.30 -16.67 -15.91
CA LYS A 20 -19.83 -15.82 -14.83
C LYS A 20 -18.35 -16.14 -14.67
N SER A 21 -17.54 -15.53 -15.54
CA SER A 21 -16.08 -15.60 -15.50
C SER A 21 -15.66 -15.32 -14.06
N GLU A 22 -15.14 -16.35 -13.40
CA GLU A 22 -14.57 -16.18 -12.08
C GLU A 22 -13.50 -15.09 -12.20
N PRO A 23 -13.55 -14.03 -11.38
CA PRO A 23 -12.56 -12.98 -11.47
C PRO A 23 -11.19 -13.61 -11.25
N CYS A 24 -10.40 -13.68 -12.31
CA CYS A 24 -9.05 -14.21 -12.28
C CYS A 24 -8.20 -13.23 -11.47
N VAL A 25 -8.10 -13.45 -10.16
CA VAL A 25 -7.24 -12.69 -9.26
C VAL A 25 -5.81 -13.17 -9.45
N LEU A 26 -5.16 -12.60 -10.47
CA LEU A 26 -3.73 -12.76 -10.69
C LEU A 26 -2.95 -12.09 -9.55
N CYS A 27 -1.80 -12.67 -9.20
CA CYS A 27 -0.92 -12.11 -8.18
C CYS A 27 -0.40 -10.74 -8.67
N PRO A 28 -0.54 -9.67 -7.87
CA PRO A 28 0.01 -8.38 -8.24
C PRO A 28 1.55 -8.43 -8.27
N PRO A 29 2.19 -7.56 -9.06
CA PRO A 29 3.65 -7.48 -9.07
C PRO A 29 4.18 -7.09 -7.68
N PRO A 30 5.35 -7.61 -7.28
CA PRO A 30 5.97 -7.21 -6.02
C PRO A 30 6.35 -5.72 -6.06
N ARG A 31 6.10 -5.01 -4.97
CA ARG A 31 6.52 -3.61 -4.82
C ARG A 31 7.99 -3.51 -4.37
N SER A 32 8.68 -2.48 -4.85
CA SER A 32 9.98 -2.06 -4.31
C SER A 32 9.84 -1.70 -2.83
N ARG A 33 10.91 -1.92 -2.06
CA ARG A 33 10.99 -1.51 -0.65
C ARG A 33 11.75 -0.21 -0.48
N SER A 34 12.27 0.36 -1.56
CA SER A 34 12.89 1.67 -1.51
C SER A 34 11.87 2.71 -1.04
N TYR A 35 12.34 3.62 -0.21
CA TYR A 35 11.55 4.71 0.31
C TYR A 35 12.42 5.97 0.35
N GLN A 36 11.93 7.03 -0.26
CA GLN A 36 12.51 8.36 -0.19
C GLN A 36 11.49 9.30 0.46
N PRO A 37 11.87 10.03 1.52
CA PRO A 37 10.97 10.96 2.17
C PRO A 37 10.60 12.10 1.20
N PRO A 38 9.31 12.39 1.03
CA PRO A 38 8.89 13.53 0.23
C PRO A 38 9.24 14.85 0.95
N GLN A 39 9.39 15.95 0.19
CA GLN A 39 9.77 17.24 0.76
C GLN A 39 8.68 17.83 1.66
N ASP A 40 7.42 17.56 1.33
CA ASP A 40 6.21 17.97 2.03
C ASP A 40 5.76 16.95 3.10
N LEU A 41 6.67 16.07 3.57
CA LEU A 41 6.37 15.03 4.55
C LEU A 41 5.72 15.60 5.83
N GLN A 42 6.22 16.74 6.31
CA GLN A 42 5.72 17.34 7.55
C GLN A 42 4.28 17.84 7.39
N ASP A 43 3.98 18.50 6.27
CA ASP A 43 2.65 19.03 5.95
C ASP A 43 1.62 17.90 5.74
N ARG A 44 2.03 16.83 5.06
CA ARG A 44 1.21 15.61 4.87
C ARG A 44 0.88 14.97 6.21
N LEU A 45 1.90 14.77 7.04
CA LEU A 45 1.72 14.15 8.36
C LEU A 45 0.82 15.01 9.25
N GLU A 46 1.05 16.32 9.29
CA GLU A 46 0.22 17.26 10.05
C GLU A 46 -1.25 17.19 9.61
N SER A 47 -1.49 17.23 8.29
CA SER A 47 -2.84 17.16 7.72
C SER A 47 -3.56 15.87 8.14
N LEU A 48 -2.88 14.73 8.05
CA LEU A 48 -3.45 13.41 8.38
C LEU A 48 -3.64 13.23 9.89
N VAL A 49 -2.75 13.79 10.71
CA VAL A 49 -2.90 13.84 12.17
C VAL A 49 -4.12 14.68 12.55
N ARG A 50 -4.30 15.87 11.95
CA ARG A 50 -5.47 16.73 12.18
C ARG A 50 -6.77 16.09 11.70
N GLU A 51 -6.74 15.33 10.61
CA GLU A 51 -7.90 14.57 10.14
C GLU A 51 -8.32 13.47 11.15
N VAL A 52 -7.34 12.71 11.67
CA VAL A 52 -7.62 11.55 12.53
C VAL A 52 -7.95 11.95 13.97
N PHE A 53 -7.22 12.92 14.53
CA PHE A 53 -7.34 13.33 15.94
C PHE A 53 -8.19 14.60 16.12
N GLY A 54 -8.52 15.30 15.02
CA GLY A 54 -9.39 16.47 15.00
C GLY A 54 -8.65 17.81 14.91
N PRO A 55 -9.36 18.88 14.51
CA PRO A 55 -8.78 20.20 14.26
C PRO A 55 -8.37 20.94 15.54
N SER A 56 -8.84 20.51 16.71
CA SER A 56 -8.52 21.12 18.02
C SER A 56 -7.12 20.78 18.55
N LEU A 57 -6.28 20.13 17.74
CA LEU A 57 -4.92 19.82 18.09
C LEU A 57 -4.07 21.09 18.29
N PRO A 58 -3.18 21.09 19.31
CA PRO A 58 -2.28 22.20 19.54
C PRO A 58 -1.31 22.39 18.36
N GLN A 59 -0.60 23.52 18.36
CA GLN A 59 0.42 23.79 17.36
C GLN A 59 1.54 22.75 17.40
N ASP A 60 1.87 22.23 18.60
CA ASP A 60 2.82 21.14 18.82
C ASP A 60 2.21 19.76 18.52
N TRP A 61 1.65 19.59 17.34
CA TRP A 61 0.97 18.37 16.93
C TRP A 61 1.91 17.14 16.94
N GLU A 62 3.22 17.33 16.80
CA GLU A 62 4.23 16.26 16.89
C GLU A 62 4.20 15.56 18.26
N GLN A 63 3.82 16.28 19.32
CA GLN A 63 3.74 15.73 20.68
C GLN A 63 2.43 14.98 20.97
N THR A 64 1.53 14.90 19.98
CA THR A 64 0.25 14.20 20.12
C THR A 64 0.50 12.72 20.45
N PRO A 65 -0.03 12.22 21.57
CA PRO A 65 0.21 10.84 21.98
C PRO A 65 -0.70 9.86 21.21
N LEU A 66 -0.12 8.79 20.67
CA LEU A 66 -0.83 7.71 19.97
C LEU A 66 -1.23 6.60 20.94
N GLN A 67 -1.95 6.94 22.01
CA GLN A 67 -2.39 5.94 23.01
C GLN A 67 -3.57 5.11 22.54
N GLU A 68 -4.50 5.72 21.80
CA GLU A 68 -5.67 4.99 21.29
C GLU A 68 -5.29 4.15 20.07
N ASN A 69 -5.34 2.84 20.22
CA ASN A 69 -4.97 1.88 19.17
C ASN A 69 -5.75 2.09 17.85
N ARG A 70 -7.01 2.49 17.94
CA ARG A 70 -7.86 2.75 16.76
C ARG A 70 -7.38 3.95 15.95
N LEU A 71 -7.06 5.06 16.62
CA LEU A 71 -6.52 6.26 15.97
C LEU A 71 -5.11 6.03 15.46
N LYS A 72 -4.26 5.36 16.25
CA LYS A 72 -2.93 4.93 15.83
C LYS A 72 -2.98 4.07 14.56
N PHE A 73 -3.87 3.09 14.51
CA PHE A 73 -4.05 2.25 13.33
C PHE A 73 -4.48 3.08 12.12
N ARG A 74 -5.48 3.96 12.28
CA ARG A 74 -5.95 4.84 11.19
C ARG A 74 -4.85 5.71 10.63
N LEU A 75 -4.07 6.37 11.49
CA LEU A 75 -2.94 7.20 11.10
C LEU A 75 -1.90 6.39 10.32
N LEU A 76 -1.43 5.28 10.90
CA LEU A 76 -0.36 4.47 10.30
C LEU A 76 -0.80 3.79 9.00
N ALA A 77 -2.07 3.36 8.91
CA ALA A 77 -2.63 2.78 7.70
C ALA A 77 -2.77 3.84 6.59
N GLY A 78 -3.24 5.04 6.92
CA GLY A 78 -3.31 6.17 5.98
C GLY A 78 -1.94 6.50 5.39
N LEU A 79 -0.93 6.64 6.24
CA LEU A 79 0.45 6.90 5.80
C LEU A 79 1.04 5.76 4.98
N ALA A 80 0.75 4.51 5.32
CA ALA A 80 1.24 3.36 4.56
C ALA A 80 0.65 3.31 3.14
N VAL A 81 -0.59 3.77 2.96
CA VAL A 81 -1.23 3.90 1.65
C VAL A 81 -0.66 5.11 0.89
N GLU A 82 -0.55 6.26 1.55
CA GLU A 82 -0.10 7.52 0.92
C GLU A 82 1.38 7.46 0.50
N LEU A 83 2.25 6.95 1.39
CA LEU A 83 3.71 6.91 1.18
C LEU A 83 4.18 5.58 0.60
N GLY A 84 3.32 4.57 0.52
CA GLY A 84 3.68 3.21 0.08
C GLY A 84 4.64 2.47 1.03
N HIS A 85 4.94 3.05 2.19
CA HIS A 85 5.92 2.55 3.16
C HIS A 85 5.23 2.29 4.50
N ALA A 86 5.21 1.04 4.96
CA ALA A 86 4.52 0.65 6.19
C ALA A 86 5.49 0.44 7.35
N VAL A 87 5.08 0.83 8.56
CA VAL A 87 5.88 0.64 9.77
C VAL A 87 5.98 -0.87 10.13
N PRO A 88 7.18 -1.43 10.34
CA PRO A 88 7.35 -2.81 10.76
C PRO A 88 6.79 -3.08 12.17
N ASN A 89 6.29 -4.31 12.39
CA ASN A 89 5.74 -4.73 13.70
C ASN A 89 6.72 -4.54 14.87
N SER A 90 8.02 -4.77 14.63
CA SER A 90 9.07 -4.58 15.64
C SER A 90 9.20 -3.12 16.10
N GLN A 91 8.80 -2.15 15.28
CA GLN A 91 8.91 -0.72 15.57
C GLN A 91 7.57 -0.09 15.99
N LEU A 92 6.44 -0.80 15.89
CA LEU A 92 5.13 -0.27 16.28
C LEU A 92 5.08 0.20 17.73
N HIS A 93 5.79 -0.46 18.65
CA HIS A 93 5.83 -0.08 20.06
C HIS A 93 6.64 1.21 20.33
N LEU A 94 7.49 1.60 19.38
CA LEU A 94 8.27 2.85 19.43
C LEU A 94 7.45 4.06 18.96
N MET A 95 6.39 3.85 18.17
CA MET A 95 5.50 4.92 17.69
C MET A 95 4.56 5.38 18.81
N ARG A 96 5.04 6.22 19.72
CA ARG A 96 4.29 6.69 20.90
C ARG A 96 3.69 8.07 20.70
N CYS A 97 4.35 8.95 19.96
CA CYS A 97 3.83 10.25 19.52
C CYS A 97 3.95 10.45 18.00
N ALA A 98 3.29 11.48 17.48
CA ALA A 98 3.33 11.79 16.04
C ALA A 98 4.75 12.15 15.57
N GLY A 99 5.58 12.72 16.46
CA GLY A 99 7.00 12.99 16.23
C GLY A 99 7.82 11.71 16.03
N ASP A 100 7.52 10.62 16.76
CA ASP A 100 8.17 9.32 16.53
C ASP A 100 7.88 8.82 15.11
N VAL A 101 6.63 8.95 14.67
CA VAL A 101 6.19 8.59 13.32
C VAL A 101 6.90 9.45 12.27
N LEU A 102 6.97 10.76 12.50
CA LEU A 102 7.69 11.70 11.63
C LEU A 102 9.18 11.31 11.50
N SER A 103 9.83 11.00 12.61
CA SER A 103 11.24 10.60 12.62
C SER A 103 11.50 9.31 11.83
N PHE A 104 10.59 8.34 11.92
CA PHE A 104 10.65 7.12 11.14
C PHE A 104 10.58 7.42 9.65
N TYR A 105 9.57 8.19 9.22
CA TYR A 105 9.39 8.52 7.80
C TYR A 105 10.40 9.54 7.26
N ARG A 106 11.20 10.20 8.10
CA ARG A 106 12.35 11.01 7.64
C ARG A 106 13.54 10.16 7.18
N THR A 107 13.59 8.88 7.56
CA THR A 107 14.72 8.01 7.27
C THR A 107 14.51 7.31 5.91
N PRO A 108 15.36 7.53 4.90
CA PRO A 108 15.24 6.84 3.62
C PRO A 108 15.62 5.37 3.74
N VAL A 109 15.02 4.54 2.89
CA VAL A 109 15.31 3.10 2.78
C VAL A 109 15.76 2.80 1.35
N LYS A 110 16.90 2.11 1.20
CA LYS A 110 17.36 1.57 -0.07
C LYS A 110 17.13 0.07 -0.09
N ASP A 111 16.65 -0.46 -1.21
CA ASP A 111 16.45 -1.90 -1.40
C ASP A 111 17.47 -2.54 -2.37
N VAL A 112 18.49 -1.78 -2.77
CA VAL A 112 19.61 -2.27 -3.59
C VAL A 112 20.56 -3.16 -2.78
N THR A 113 21.16 -4.15 -3.44
CA THR A 113 22.17 -4.98 -2.80
C THR A 113 23.48 -4.21 -2.63
N LYS A 114 24.38 -4.71 -1.78
CA LYS A 114 25.71 -4.12 -1.61
C LYS A 114 26.56 -4.17 -2.87
N PHE A 115 26.33 -5.17 -3.71
CA PHE A 115 27.00 -5.25 -5.00
C PHE A 115 26.48 -4.17 -5.95
N ASP A 116 25.16 -4.00 -6.06
CA ASP A 116 24.56 -2.97 -6.92
C ASP A 116 24.98 -1.56 -6.49
N GLU A 117 24.98 -1.29 -5.18
CA GLU A 117 25.44 -0.01 -4.61
C GLU A 117 26.90 0.28 -4.96
N LEU A 118 27.76 -0.75 -4.95
CA LEU A 118 29.19 -0.62 -5.24
C LEU A 118 29.47 -0.50 -6.74
N ALA A 119 28.75 -1.26 -7.57
CA ALA A 119 28.87 -1.20 -9.02
C ALA A 119 28.39 0.14 -9.59
N ALA A 120 27.41 0.78 -8.94
CA ALA A 120 26.94 2.12 -9.29
C ALA A 120 27.83 3.26 -8.78
N ALA A 121 28.75 2.97 -7.84
CA ALA A 121 29.69 3.96 -7.32
C ALA A 121 30.83 4.24 -8.30
N GLU A 122 31.47 5.40 -8.16
CA GLU A 122 32.67 5.72 -8.93
C GLU A 122 33.86 4.88 -8.44
N LEU A 123 34.07 3.75 -9.11
CA LEU A 123 35.18 2.84 -8.80
C LEU A 123 36.50 3.38 -9.39
N PRO A 124 37.62 3.20 -8.67
CA PRO A 124 38.94 3.47 -9.23
C PRO A 124 39.17 2.72 -10.55
N PRO A 125 39.91 3.28 -11.51
CA PRO A 125 40.03 2.71 -12.87
C PRO A 125 40.65 1.30 -12.88
N ASN A 126 41.42 0.97 -11.86
CA ASN A 126 42.09 -0.32 -11.67
C ASN A 126 41.23 -1.37 -10.92
N LEU A 127 39.98 -1.05 -10.57
CA LEU A 127 39.09 -1.93 -9.80
C LEU A 127 37.92 -2.38 -10.68
N LYS A 128 37.79 -3.70 -10.87
CA LYS A 128 36.71 -4.37 -11.61
C LYS A 128 36.08 -5.40 -10.68
N ILE A 129 34.75 -5.36 -10.54
CA ILE A 129 33.96 -6.22 -9.65
C ILE A 129 32.89 -6.92 -10.46
#